data_AF-A0A7C9VFW6-F1
#
_entry.id   AF-A0A7C9VFW6-F1
#
_cell.length_a   1.000
_cell.length_b   1.000
_cell.length_c   1.000
_cell.angle_alpha   90.00
_cell.angle_beta   90.00
_cell.angle_gamma   90.00
#
_symmetry.space_group_name_H-M   'P 1'
#
loop_
_entity.id
_entity.type
_entity.pdbx_description
1 polymer ?
#
loop_
_entity_poly.entity_id
_entity_poly.type
_entity_poly.pdbx_seq_one_letter_code
_entity_poly.pdbx_strand_id
1 'polypeptide(L)'
;LPILIQILVFFSLYKVLFVTIEMRHAPFFGWIKDLSAPDPTNLFNLFGLFAFDPTQLPVLGYYLHLGIWPIIMGITMWFQMKLNPTPPDPTQKMIFDWMPLIFTFMLAGFPAGLVIYWAWNNLLSVLQQSYIMKKNGAKIELFDNVKSTFAGSKKTT
;
A
#
# COMPACT_ATOMS: atom_id res chain seq x y z
N LEU A 1 15.20 14.55 -0.21
CA LEU A 1 15.39 15.02 1.18
C LEU A 1 14.31 14.56 2.20
N PRO A 2 13.05 14.18 1.84
CA PRO A 2 12.09 13.61 2.80
C PRO A 2 12.35 12.16 3.21
N ILE A 3 13.10 11.40 2.38
CA ILE A 3 13.21 9.93 2.51
C ILE A 3 13.92 9.52 3.81
N LEU A 4 14.95 10.25 4.26
CA LEU A 4 15.66 9.92 5.50
C LEU A 4 14.73 9.98 6.72
N ILE A 5 13.95 11.04 6.84
CA ILE A 5 12.99 11.19 7.93
C ILE A 5 11.91 10.11 7.84
N GLN A 6 11.42 9.82 6.64
CA GLN A 6 10.43 8.75 6.43
C GLN A 6 10.94 7.39 6.90
N ILE A 7 12.18 7.04 6.55
CA ILE A 7 12.80 5.77 6.97
C ILE A 7 12.89 5.70 8.51
N LEU A 8 13.28 6.79 9.18
CA LEU A 8 13.35 6.85 10.64
C LEU A 8 11.98 6.67 11.30
N VAL A 9 10.94 7.34 10.77
CA VAL A 9 9.57 7.22 11.27
C VAL A 9 9.06 5.79 11.06
N PHE A 10 9.26 5.22 9.88
CA PHE A 10 8.90 3.85 9.57
C PHE A 10 9.58 2.86 10.52
N PHE A 11 10.90 2.98 10.70
CA PHE A 11 11.66 2.11 11.59
C PHE A 11 11.19 2.23 13.04
N SER A 12 10.89 3.44 13.49
CA SER A 12 10.38 3.70 14.85
C SER A 12 9.02 3.02 15.07
N LEU A 13 8.08 3.20 14.15
CA LEU A 13 6.77 2.56 14.22
C LEU A 13 6.86 1.04 14.14
N TYR A 14 7.68 0.52 13.23
CA TYR A 14 7.95 -0.92 13.13
C TYR A 14 8.50 -1.47 14.45
N LYS A 15 9.49 -0.80 15.04
CA LYS A 15 10.09 -1.23 16.32
C LYS A 15 9.08 -1.15 17.47
N VAL A 16 8.26 -0.11 17.54
CA VAL A 16 7.21 0.00 18.57
C VAL A 16 6.25 -1.17 18.45
N LEU A 17 5.68 -1.41 17.27
CA LEU A 17 4.72 -2.49 17.06
C LEU A 17 5.31 -3.88 17.33
N PHE A 18 6.60 -4.09 17.05
CA PHE A 18 7.23 -5.40 17.19
C PHE A 18 7.80 -5.67 18.59
N VAL A 19 8.25 -4.63 19.31
CA VAL A 19 9.01 -4.79 20.56
C VAL A 19 8.21 -4.45 21.80
N THR A 20 7.25 -3.52 21.74
CA THR A 20 6.51 -3.14 22.94
C THR A 20 5.45 -4.18 23.28
N ILE A 21 5.39 -4.56 24.55
CA ILE A 21 4.42 -5.56 25.02
C ILE A 21 2.98 -5.05 24.91
N GLU A 22 2.78 -3.73 24.99
CA GLU A 22 1.47 -3.08 24.90
C GLU A 22 0.83 -3.22 23.52
N MET A 23 1.65 -3.31 22.46
CA MET A 23 1.15 -3.46 21.09
C MET A 23 0.77 -4.91 20.77
N ARG A 24 1.27 -5.87 21.56
CA ARG A 24 0.89 -7.28 21.42
C ARG A 24 -0.57 -7.45 21.80
N HIS A 25 -1.34 -8.06 20.91
CA HIS A 25 -2.79 -8.26 21.06
C HIS A 25 -3.57 -6.96 21.28
N ALA A 26 -3.00 -5.81 20.90
CA ALA A 26 -3.70 -4.54 20.94
C ALA A 26 -4.79 -4.56 19.85
N PRO A 27 -6.08 -4.52 20.21
CA PRO A 27 -7.14 -4.55 19.22
C PRO A 27 -7.27 -3.20 18.53
N PHE A 28 -7.75 -3.24 17.28
CA PHE A 28 -8.14 -2.05 16.53
C PHE A 28 -9.59 -2.22 16.04
N PHE A 29 -9.85 -1.82 14.79
CA PHE A 29 -11.17 -1.83 14.18
C PHE A 29 -11.48 -3.16 13.47
N GLY A 30 -12.74 -3.60 13.57
CA GLY A 30 -13.23 -4.78 12.85
C GLY A 30 -12.55 -6.09 13.28
N TRP A 31 -11.95 -6.77 12.31
CA TRP A 31 -11.27 -8.07 12.46
C TRP A 31 -9.84 -7.96 13.01
N ILE A 32 -9.26 -6.76 13.10
CA ILE A 32 -7.92 -6.57 13.65
C ILE A 32 -7.96 -6.66 15.17
N LYS A 33 -7.47 -7.79 15.70
CA LYS A 33 -7.36 -8.05 17.14
C LYS A 33 -5.94 -7.91 17.67
N ASP A 34 -4.96 -7.73 16.80
CA ASP A 34 -3.56 -7.56 17.16
C ASP A 34 -2.85 -6.66 16.15
N LEU A 35 -2.41 -5.48 16.59
CA LEU A 35 -1.68 -4.52 15.75
C LEU A 35 -0.22 -4.94 15.48
N SER A 36 0.35 -5.80 16.34
CA SER A 36 1.72 -6.31 16.21
C SER A 36 1.85 -7.50 15.26
N ALA A 37 0.74 -8.20 15.00
CA ALA A 37 0.68 -9.33 14.08
C ALA A 37 0.27 -8.88 12.66
N PRO A 38 0.57 -9.68 11.62
CA PRO A 38 0.04 -9.45 10.27
C PRO A 38 -1.50 -9.47 10.22
N ASP A 39 -2.09 -8.91 9.17
CA ASP A 39 -3.56 -8.94 8.98
C ASP A 39 -4.04 -10.40 8.94
N PRO A 40 -5.00 -10.82 9.79
CA PRO A 40 -5.43 -12.22 9.85
C PRO A 40 -6.23 -12.66 8.61
N THR A 41 -6.64 -11.72 7.74
CA THR A 41 -7.38 -12.02 6.51
C THR A 41 -6.44 -12.35 5.35
N ASN A 42 -6.94 -13.09 4.35
CA ASN A 42 -6.16 -13.39 3.16
C ASN A 42 -7.05 -13.49 1.92
N LEU A 43 -6.69 -12.81 0.83
CA LEU A 43 -7.44 -12.83 -0.42
C LEU A 43 -7.64 -14.26 -0.95
N PHE A 44 -6.60 -15.09 -0.88
CA PHE A 44 -6.63 -16.41 -1.52
C PHE A 44 -7.54 -17.39 -0.79
N ASN A 45 -7.72 -17.26 0.52
CA ASN A 45 -8.70 -18.05 1.27
C ASN A 45 -10.06 -17.33 1.43
N LEU A 46 -10.33 -16.34 0.58
CA LEU A 46 -11.52 -15.49 0.59
C LEU A 46 -11.77 -14.85 1.96
N PHE A 47 -10.72 -14.24 2.50
CA PHE A 47 -10.71 -13.50 3.78
C PHE A 47 -11.12 -14.35 4.98
N GLY A 48 -10.76 -15.63 4.96
CA GLY A 48 -11.05 -16.61 6.02
C GLY A 48 -12.31 -17.44 5.78
N LEU A 49 -12.95 -17.34 4.60
CA LEU A 49 -14.09 -18.20 4.24
C LEU A 49 -13.65 -19.66 4.04
N PHE A 50 -12.45 -19.89 3.51
CA PHE A 50 -11.89 -21.22 3.35
C PHE A 50 -10.88 -21.54 4.44
N ALA A 51 -10.88 -22.79 4.91
CA ALA A 51 -10.01 -23.27 5.99
C ALA A 51 -8.55 -23.52 5.57
N PHE A 52 -8.21 -23.34 4.30
CA PHE A 52 -6.82 -23.47 3.85
C PHE A 52 -6.05 -22.17 4.10
N ASP A 53 -4.79 -22.30 4.50
CA ASP A 53 -3.89 -21.17 4.69
C ASP A 53 -2.83 -21.17 3.58
N PRO A 54 -2.89 -20.22 2.64
CA PRO A 54 -1.93 -20.11 1.54
C PRO A 54 -0.52 -19.76 2.02
N THR A 55 -0.38 -19.25 3.25
CA THR A 55 0.93 -18.85 3.80
C THR A 55 1.81 -20.02 4.22
N GLN A 56 1.21 -21.21 4.35
CA GLN A 56 1.90 -22.45 4.69
C GLN A 56 2.61 -23.11 3.48
N LEU A 57 2.39 -22.59 2.27
CA LEU A 57 3.03 -23.14 1.07
C LEU A 57 4.56 -22.94 1.14
N PRO A 58 5.37 -24.00 0.91
CA PRO A 58 6.81 -23.87 0.85
C PRO A 58 7.24 -22.85 -0.22
N VAL A 59 8.28 -22.07 0.05
CA VAL A 59 8.89 -21.07 -0.85
C VAL A 59 8.02 -19.85 -1.15
N LEU A 60 6.75 -20.03 -1.52
CA LEU A 60 5.87 -18.96 -1.98
C LEU A 60 4.88 -18.44 -0.93
N GLY A 61 4.61 -19.20 0.13
CA GLY A 61 3.54 -18.90 1.08
C GLY A 61 3.67 -17.52 1.74
N TYR A 62 4.89 -17.10 2.10
CA TYR A 62 5.13 -15.78 2.67
C TYR A 62 4.61 -14.63 1.79
N TYR A 63 4.78 -14.75 0.46
CA TYR A 63 4.33 -13.74 -0.50
C TYR A 63 2.83 -13.80 -0.79
N LEU A 64 2.14 -14.84 -0.32
CA LEU A 64 0.70 -14.99 -0.51
C LEU A 64 -0.11 -14.43 0.67
N HIS A 65 0.53 -13.78 1.65
CA HIS A 65 -0.16 -13.15 2.76
C HIS A 65 -0.83 -11.83 2.34
N LEU A 66 -1.90 -11.86 1.54
CA LEU A 66 -2.53 -10.64 1.02
C LEU A 66 -3.87 -10.34 1.72
N GLY A 67 -3.80 -9.71 2.89
CA GLY A 67 -4.99 -9.31 3.65
C GLY A 67 -5.71 -8.06 3.11
N ILE A 68 -6.83 -7.70 3.75
CA ILE A 68 -7.64 -6.54 3.38
C ILE A 68 -6.84 -5.23 3.52
N TRP A 69 -6.11 -5.03 4.62
CA TRP A 69 -5.32 -3.81 4.82
C TRP A 69 -4.16 -3.66 3.82
N PRO A 70 -3.36 -4.70 3.52
CA PRO A 70 -2.40 -4.65 2.42
C PRO A 70 -3.02 -4.26 1.07
N ILE A 71 -4.21 -4.78 0.73
CA ILE A 71 -4.92 -4.39 -0.50
C ILE A 71 -5.29 -2.91 -0.47
N ILE A 72 -5.86 -2.42 0.64
CA ILE A 72 -6.19 -1.00 0.80
C ILE A 72 -4.93 -0.14 0.66
N MET A 73 -3.83 -0.54 1.30
CA MET A 73 -2.54 0.14 1.22
C MET A 73 -2.03 0.19 -0.22
N GLY A 74 -2.10 -0.91 -0.97
CA GLY A 74 -1.73 -0.96 -2.37
C GLY A 74 -2.56 -0.03 -3.25
N ILE A 75 -3.88 0.01 -3.03
CA ILE A 75 -4.79 0.91 -3.74
C ILE A 75 -4.47 2.37 -3.43
N THR A 76 -4.30 2.74 -2.15
CA THR A 76 -4.01 4.13 -1.77
C THR A 76 -2.62 4.55 -2.25
N MET A 77 -1.64 3.66 -2.23
CA MET A 77 -0.31 3.88 -2.78
C MET A 77 -0.38 4.12 -4.30
N TRP A 78 -1.15 3.31 -5.02
CA TRP A 78 -1.34 3.49 -6.46
C TRP A 78 -1.96 4.85 -6.79
N PHE A 79 -3.00 5.27 -6.07
CA PHE A 79 -3.57 6.62 -6.23
C PHE A 79 -2.55 7.72 -5.90
N GLN A 80 -1.77 7.55 -4.84
CA GLN A 80 -0.71 8.49 -4.46
C GLN A 80 0.35 8.62 -5.56
N MET A 81 0.74 7.51 -6.20
CA MET A 81 1.67 7.55 -7.33
C MET A 81 1.06 8.24 -8.56
N LYS A 82 -0.23 8.02 -8.84
CA LYS A 82 -0.94 8.63 -9.98
C LYS A 82 -1.18 10.15 -9.84
N LEU A 83 -0.90 10.75 -8.68
CA LEU A 83 -0.83 12.22 -8.55
C LEU A 83 0.43 12.82 -9.17
N ASN A 84 1.51 12.04 -9.28
CA ASN A 84 2.75 12.53 -9.87
C ASN A 84 2.62 12.61 -11.40
N PRO A 85 3.26 13.60 -12.05
CA PRO A 85 3.35 13.63 -13.50
C PRO A 85 3.93 12.33 -14.06
N THR A 86 3.33 11.81 -15.13
CA THR A 86 3.82 10.57 -15.75
C THR A 86 5.22 10.79 -16.33
N PRO A 87 6.21 9.92 -16.01
CA PRO A 87 7.53 10.01 -16.60
C PRO A 87 7.47 9.91 -18.14
N PRO A 88 8.29 10.70 -18.87
CA PRO A 88 8.32 10.66 -20.33
C PRO A 88 8.95 9.36 -20.86
N ASP A 89 9.86 8.76 -20.09
CA ASP A 89 10.53 7.51 -20.46
C ASP A 89 9.63 6.27 -20.19
N PRO A 90 9.46 5.37 -21.17
CA PRO A 90 8.59 4.20 -21.03
C PRO A 90 9.09 3.17 -20.01
N THR A 91 10.41 3.05 -19.81
CA THR A 91 10.98 2.12 -18.83
C THR A 91 10.71 2.62 -17.42
N GLN A 92 10.90 3.92 -17.17
CA GLN A 92 10.57 4.52 -15.88
C GLN A 92 9.08 4.43 -15.57
N LYS A 93 8.22 4.67 -16.56
CA LYS A 93 6.77 4.51 -16.42
C LYS A 93 6.41 3.08 -15.99
N MET A 94 6.98 2.07 -16.66
CA MET A 94 6.75 0.67 -16.33
C MET A 94 7.13 0.39 -14.86
N ILE A 95 8.30 0.84 -14.40
CA ILE A 95 8.71 0.67 -12.99
C ILE A 95 7.68 1.28 -12.03
N PHE A 96 7.20 2.49 -12.33
CA PHE A 96 6.22 3.18 -11.49
C PHE A 96 4.85 2.49 -11.46
N ASP A 97 4.44 1.89 -12.58
CA ASP A 97 3.18 1.15 -12.66
C ASP A 97 3.22 -0.15 -11.84
N TRP A 98 4.38 -0.83 -11.78
CA TRP A 98 4.55 -2.09 -11.03
C TRP A 98 4.89 -1.90 -9.55
N MET A 99 5.54 -0.80 -9.19
CA MET A 99 6.02 -0.56 -7.84
C MET A 99 4.94 -0.72 -6.75
N PRO A 100 3.72 -0.16 -6.89
CA PRO A 100 2.66 -0.36 -5.90
C PRO A 100 2.34 -1.83 -5.65
N LEU A 101 2.25 -2.62 -6.72
CA LEU A 101 1.91 -4.03 -6.63
C LEU A 101 3.01 -4.81 -5.90
N ILE A 102 4.27 -4.60 -6.29
CA ILE A 102 5.42 -5.25 -5.68
C ILE A 102 5.50 -4.91 -4.18
N PHE A 103 5.38 -3.64 -3.82
CA PHE A 103 5.45 -3.19 -2.43
C PHE A 103 4.27 -3.71 -1.61
N THR A 104 3.10 -3.86 -2.23
CA THR A 104 1.94 -4.44 -1.56
C THR A 104 2.24 -5.86 -1.12
N PHE A 105 2.68 -6.74 -2.01
CA PHE A 105 3.03 -8.13 -1.67
C PHE A 105 4.22 -8.22 -0.71
N MET A 106 5.24 -7.40 -0.89
CA MET A 106 6.43 -7.38 -0.02
C MET A 106 6.08 -6.96 1.41
N LEU A 107 5.21 -5.97 1.57
CA LEU A 107 4.83 -5.41 2.87
C LEU A 107 3.63 -6.10 3.50
N ALA A 108 2.96 -7.01 2.79
CA ALA A 108 1.71 -7.57 3.23
C ALA A 108 1.84 -8.35 4.55
N GLY A 109 2.96 -9.05 4.75
CA GLY A 109 3.28 -9.80 5.97
C GLY A 109 3.82 -8.97 7.14
N PHE A 110 3.87 -7.64 7.04
CA PHE A 110 4.28 -6.78 8.17
C PHE A 110 3.16 -6.63 9.21
N PRO A 111 3.48 -6.17 10.44
CA PRO A 111 2.48 -5.86 11.46
C PRO A 111 1.34 -5.00 10.90
N ALA A 112 0.10 -5.39 11.16
CA ALA A 112 -1.09 -4.72 10.62
C ALA A 112 -1.12 -3.23 10.98
N GLY A 113 -0.66 -2.85 12.18
CA GLY A 113 -0.57 -1.44 12.57
C GLY A 113 0.32 -0.61 11.65
N LEU A 114 1.39 -1.19 11.11
CA LEU A 114 2.31 -0.52 10.19
C LEU A 114 1.67 -0.35 8.81
N VAL A 115 0.98 -1.39 8.33
CA VAL A 115 0.27 -1.35 7.05
C VAL A 115 -0.89 -0.35 7.09
N ILE A 116 -1.64 -0.32 8.21
CA ILE A 116 -2.71 0.65 8.46
C ILE A 116 -2.15 2.09 8.45
N TYR A 117 -1.04 2.33 9.16
CA TYR A 117 -0.36 3.62 9.15
C TYR A 117 -0.01 4.05 7.72
N TRP A 118 0.56 3.15 6.93
CA TRP A 118 0.94 3.46 5.55
C TRP A 118 -0.28 3.75 4.68
N ALA A 119 -1.32 2.93 4.76
CA ALA A 119 -2.58 3.15 4.04
C ALA A 119 -3.18 4.53 4.35
N TRP A 120 -3.19 4.90 5.63
CA TRP A 120 -3.70 6.19 6.09
C TRP A 120 -2.81 7.35 5.63
N ASN A 121 -1.48 7.19 5.72
CA ASN A 121 -0.53 8.20 5.27
C ASN A 121 -0.66 8.46 3.76
N ASN A 122 -0.80 7.41 2.94
CA ASN A 122 -1.04 7.55 1.50
C ASN A 122 -2.34 8.31 1.23
N LEU A 123 -3.43 7.95 1.92
CA LEU A 123 -4.73 8.62 1.76
C LEU A 123 -4.65 10.10 2.10
N LEU A 124 -4.10 10.45 3.26
CA LEU A 124 -3.90 11.84 3.66
C LEU A 124 -3.00 12.59 2.68
N SER A 125 -1.94 11.95 2.20
CA SER A 125 -1.04 12.53 1.20
C SER A 125 -1.79 12.84 -0.10
N VAL A 126 -2.64 11.93 -0.57
CA VAL A 126 -3.45 12.14 -1.78
C VAL A 126 -4.36 13.34 -1.60
N LEU A 127 -5.07 13.41 -0.48
CA LEU A 127 -5.99 14.51 -0.17
C LEU A 127 -5.25 15.85 -0.05
N GLN A 128 -4.16 15.88 0.71
CA GLN A 128 -3.36 17.08 0.93
C GLN A 128 -2.75 17.58 -0.39
N GLN A 129 -2.11 16.70 -1.16
CA GLN A 129 -1.49 17.08 -2.42
C GLN A 129 -2.53 17.59 -3.42
N SER A 130 -3.66 16.89 -3.55
CA SER A 130 -4.77 17.33 -4.41
C SER A 130 -5.29 18.71 -4.01
N TYR A 131 -5.43 18.96 -2.72
CA TYR A 131 -5.86 20.26 -2.19
C TYR A 131 -4.84 21.38 -2.50
N ILE A 132 -3.55 21.12 -2.28
CA ILE A 132 -2.47 22.07 -2.55
C ILE A 132 -2.39 22.39 -4.05
N MET A 133 -2.46 21.38 -4.91
CA MET A 133 -2.45 21.55 -6.36
C MET A 133 -3.63 22.42 -6.82
N LYS A 134 -4.83 22.12 -6.32
CA LYS A 134 -6.02 22.94 -6.59
C LYS A 134 -5.84 24.38 -6.13
N LYS A 135 -5.33 24.61 -4.93
CA LYS A 135 -5.10 25.95 -4.36
C LYS A 135 -4.08 26.76 -5.17
N ASN A 136 -3.05 26.10 -5.70
CA ASN A 136 -1.99 26.73 -6.47
C ASN A 136 -2.27 26.79 -7.98
N GLY A 137 -3.47 26.42 -8.43
CA GLY A 137 -3.83 26.40 -9.85
C GLY A 137 -3.11 25.33 -10.68
N ALA A 138 -2.48 24.35 -10.02
CA ALA A 138 -1.84 23.22 -10.69
C ALA A 138 -2.88 22.17 -11.09
N LYS A 139 -2.70 21.58 -12.27
CA LYS A 139 -3.57 20.53 -12.80
C LYS A 139 -3.44 19.25 -11.97
N ILE A 140 -4.56 18.70 -11.51
CA ILE A 140 -4.60 17.42 -10.81
C ILE A 140 -4.50 16.29 -11.84
N GLU A 141 -3.32 15.69 -11.97
CA GLU A 141 -3.05 14.63 -12.96
C GLU A 141 -3.73 13.29 -12.64
N LEU A 142 -4.29 13.14 -11.44
CA LEU A 142 -4.88 11.89 -10.94
C LEU A 142 -5.85 11.25 -11.94
N PHE A 143 -6.87 12.00 -12.37
CA PHE A 143 -7.92 11.45 -13.22
C PHE A 143 -7.40 11.10 -14.61
N ASP A 144 -6.49 11.90 -15.16
CA ASP A 144 -5.90 11.66 -16.48
C ASP A 144 -4.96 10.45 -16.46
N ASN A 145 -4.15 10.32 -15.41
CA ASN A 145 -3.26 9.18 -15.20
C ASN A 145 -4.04 7.88 -14.93
N VAL A 146 -5.13 7.94 -14.18
CA VAL A 146 -6.04 6.80 -13.98
C VAL A 146 -6.68 6.40 -15.30
N LYS A 147 -7.27 7.35 -16.03
CA LYS A 147 -7.90 7.08 -17.33
C LYS A 147 -6.93 6.48 -18.34
N SER A 148 -5.72 7.03 -18.44
CA SER A 148 -4.69 6.52 -19.36
C SER A 148 -4.22 5.10 -19.02
N THR A 149 -4.30 4.69 -17.76
CA THR A 149 -3.96 3.31 -17.33
C THR A 149 -4.96 2.30 -17.90
N PHE A 150 -6.24 2.67 -17.99
CA PHE A 150 -7.30 1.78 -18.49
C PHE A 150 -7.65 1.97 -19.97
N ALA A 151 -7.34 3.13 -20.55
CA ALA A 151 -7.71 3.45 -21.93
C ALA A 151 -7.00 2.61 -23.00
N GLY A 152 -5.99 1.81 -22.62
CA GLY A 152 -5.19 1.03 -23.53
C GLY A 152 -4.32 1.92 -24.42
N SER A 153 -3.06 1.53 -24.65
CA SER A 153 -2.26 2.15 -25.70
C SER A 153 -2.99 1.96 -27.02
N LYS A 154 -3.65 3.01 -27.54
CA LYS A 154 -4.01 3.05 -28.96
C LYS A 154 -2.68 3.00 -29.70
N LYS A 155 -2.30 1.82 -30.17
CA LYS A 155 -1.21 1.65 -31.13
C LYS A 155 -1.53 2.53 -32.33
N THR A 156 -0.87 3.67 -32.44
CA THR A 156 -0.64 4.30 -33.74
C THR A 156 0.33 3.38 -34.47
N THR A 157 -0.26 2.49 -35.28
CA THR A 157 0.39 1.82 -36.41
C THR A 157 1.01 2.82 -37.35
#